data_AF-A0A9E2I8Z9-F1
#
_entry.id   AF-A0A9E2I8Z9-F1
#
_cell.length_a   1.000
_cell.length_b   1.000
_cell.length_c   1.000
_cell.angle_alpha   90.00
_cell.angle_beta   90.00
_cell.angle_gamma   90.00
#
_symmetry.space_group_name_H-M   'P 1'
#
loop_
_entity.id
_entity.type
_entity.pdbx_description
1 polymer ?
#
loop_
_entity_poly.entity_id
_entity_poly.type
_entity_poly.pdbx_seq_one_letter_code
_entity_poly.pdbx_strand_id
1 'polypeptide(L)'
;ALQKNASNKKIYHHTKKFYSKTEKYIHLTYNERKQFISDIAKQIASWGFTRLFAECIDKTKFNNSKTKQTVNEQAFEQLISRFEQYLQIISKAKDQKLYGLLVHDNNETVSKKLTQTMKEFHKKGTIWTNINNIIETPLFVDSELTGMIQLADVCGYALRRFCENGEKTLYDHIIKRADRKKNRIVGVRHFTDKTICTCDICSNR
;
A
#
# COMPACT_ATOMS: atom_id res chain seq x y z
N ALA A 1 -4.77 -7.53 43.41
CA ALA A 1 -3.90 -6.34 43.39
C ALA A 1 -2.65 -6.63 42.56
N LEU A 2 -2.56 -6.12 41.33
CA LEU A 2 -1.41 -6.36 40.44
C LEU A 2 -0.27 -5.39 40.80
N GLN A 3 0.85 -5.94 41.26
CA GLN A 3 2.02 -5.19 41.72
C GLN A 3 2.69 -4.38 40.59
N LYS A 4 2.96 -3.12 40.92
CA LYS A 4 3.64 -2.09 40.10
C LYS A 4 5.14 -2.40 39.99
N ASN A 5 5.53 -3.26 39.05
CA ASN A 5 6.92 -3.35 38.59
C ASN A 5 7.12 -2.49 37.33
N ALA A 6 8.25 -1.80 37.20
CA ALA A 6 8.52 -0.89 36.07
C ALA A 6 8.49 -1.58 34.69
N SER A 7 8.82 -2.88 34.63
CA SER A 7 8.64 -3.73 33.43
C SER A 7 7.16 -3.98 33.11
N ASN A 8 6.33 -4.23 34.13
CA ASN A 8 4.88 -4.36 34.02
C ASN A 8 4.22 -3.07 33.54
N LYS A 9 4.79 -1.89 33.82
CA LYS A 9 4.24 -0.61 33.35
C LYS A 9 4.39 -0.45 31.83
N LYS A 10 5.54 -0.79 31.25
CA LYS A 10 5.74 -0.77 29.78
C LYS A 10 4.86 -1.81 29.09
N ILE A 11 4.80 -3.03 29.63
CA ILE A 11 3.93 -4.09 29.12
C ILE A 11 2.46 -3.68 29.22
N TYR A 12 2.02 -3.12 30.35
CA TYR A 12 0.66 -2.63 30.53
C TYR A 12 0.30 -1.49 29.57
N HIS A 13 1.16 -0.49 29.39
CA HIS A 13 0.93 0.58 28.42
C HIS A 13 0.89 0.05 26.98
N HIS A 14 1.75 -0.91 26.66
CA HIS A 14 1.73 -1.60 25.37
C HIS A 14 0.40 -2.36 25.20
N THR A 15 0.05 -3.26 26.11
CA THR A 15 -1.20 -4.02 26.09
C THR A 15 -2.43 -3.13 26.02
N LYS A 16 -2.50 -2.04 26.80
CA LYS A 16 -3.60 -1.07 26.76
C LYS A 16 -3.70 -0.36 25.40
N LYS A 17 -2.57 0.02 24.81
CA LYS A 17 -2.50 0.63 23.46
C LYS A 17 -2.90 -0.34 22.35
N PHE A 18 -2.60 -1.64 22.49
CA PHE A 18 -3.05 -2.67 21.56
C PHE A 18 -4.54 -2.96 21.75
N TYR A 19 -5.01 -3.02 23.00
CA TYR A 19 -6.41 -3.27 23.33
C TYR A 19 -7.33 -2.17 22.80
N SER A 20 -6.97 -0.89 22.96
CA SER A 20 -7.77 0.23 22.44
C SER A 20 -7.97 0.16 20.92
N LYS A 21 -7.02 -0.42 20.18
CA LYS A 21 -7.14 -0.61 18.72
C LYS A 21 -8.03 -1.78 18.33
N THR A 22 -8.24 -2.72 19.25
CA THR A 22 -9.08 -3.90 19.03
C THR A 22 -10.43 -3.82 19.73
N GLU A 23 -10.68 -2.76 20.52
CA GLU A 23 -11.88 -2.56 21.33
C GLU A 23 -13.16 -2.69 20.51
N LYS A 24 -13.20 -2.06 19.33
CA LYS A 24 -14.33 -2.16 18.39
C LYS A 24 -14.59 -3.58 17.88
N TYR A 25 -13.65 -4.53 18.07
CA TYR A 25 -13.70 -5.91 17.55
C TYR A 25 -13.63 -6.99 18.64
N ILE A 26 -13.73 -6.63 19.94
CA ILE A 26 -13.62 -7.60 21.04
C ILE A 26 -14.76 -8.62 21.06
N HIS A 27 -15.89 -8.28 20.46
CA HIS A 27 -17.04 -9.16 20.31
C HIS A 27 -16.83 -10.23 19.23
N LEU A 28 -15.76 -10.13 18.43
CA LEU A 28 -15.40 -11.11 17.41
C LEU A 28 -14.30 -12.04 17.92
N THR A 29 -14.52 -13.34 17.76
CA THR A 29 -13.48 -14.36 17.91
C THR A 29 -12.34 -14.12 16.93
N TYR A 30 -11.21 -14.78 17.17
CA TYR A 30 -10.08 -14.72 16.25
C TYR A 30 -10.43 -15.24 14.84
N ASN A 31 -11.23 -16.30 14.77
CA ASN A 31 -11.66 -16.88 13.49
C ASN A 31 -12.63 -15.97 12.75
N GLU A 32 -13.57 -15.32 13.44
CA GLU A 32 -14.48 -14.34 12.81
C GLU A 32 -13.70 -13.13 12.26
N ARG A 33 -12.70 -12.63 12.98
CA ARG A 33 -11.84 -11.54 12.46
C ARG A 33 -11.05 -11.94 11.23
N LYS A 34 -10.50 -13.17 11.22
CA LYS A 34 -9.82 -13.72 10.04
C LYS A 34 -10.77 -13.87 8.85
N GLN A 35 -11.96 -14.41 9.11
CA GLN A 35 -12.98 -14.63 8.09
C GLN A 35 -13.42 -13.30 7.49
N PHE A 36 -13.69 -12.30 8.34
CA PHE A 36 -14.07 -10.95 7.92
C PHE A 36 -13.05 -10.32 6.96
N ILE A 37 -11.75 -10.34 7.30
CA ILE A 37 -10.70 -9.81 6.42
C ILE A 37 -10.60 -10.64 5.13
N SER A 38 -10.77 -11.96 5.21
CA SER A 38 -10.80 -12.85 4.03
C SER A 38 -11.95 -12.49 3.09
N ASP A 39 -13.13 -12.21 3.63
CA ASP A 39 -14.32 -11.87 2.83
C ASP A 39 -14.17 -10.51 2.16
N ILE A 40 -13.55 -9.53 2.83
CA ILE A 40 -13.17 -8.27 2.18
C ILE A 40 -12.18 -8.52 1.03
N ALA A 41 -11.14 -9.33 1.25
CA ALA A 41 -10.17 -9.63 0.20
C ALA A 41 -10.80 -10.33 -1.01
N LYS A 42 -11.73 -11.26 -0.78
CA LYS A 42 -12.53 -11.92 -1.84
C LYS A 42 -13.41 -10.91 -2.58
N GLN A 43 -14.04 -9.99 -1.86
CA GLN A 43 -14.88 -8.96 -2.46
C GLN A 43 -14.05 -8.01 -3.33
N ILE A 44 -12.87 -7.58 -2.87
CA ILE A 44 -11.94 -6.78 -3.69
C ILE A 44 -11.54 -7.54 -4.97
N ALA A 45 -11.27 -8.84 -4.85
CA ALA A 45 -10.87 -9.69 -5.96
C ALA A 45 -11.98 -9.88 -7.02
N SER A 46 -13.26 -9.77 -6.62
CA SER A 46 -14.40 -9.89 -7.54
C SER A 46 -14.59 -8.67 -8.43
N TRP A 47 -14.10 -7.50 -8.02
CA TRP A 47 -14.26 -6.26 -8.78
C TRP A 47 -13.35 -6.22 -10.02
N GLY A 48 -13.94 -6.40 -11.20
CA GLY A 48 -13.23 -6.35 -12.49
C GLY A 48 -12.63 -4.97 -12.83
N PHE A 49 -13.19 -3.91 -12.26
CA PHE A 49 -12.81 -2.52 -12.52
C PHE A 49 -11.66 -2.03 -11.63
N THR A 50 -11.32 -2.73 -10.54
CA THR A 50 -10.25 -2.31 -9.64
C THR A 50 -8.89 -2.76 -10.16
N ARG A 51 -7.87 -1.96 -9.85
CA ARG A 51 -6.46 -2.26 -10.14
C ARG A 51 -5.65 -1.98 -8.89
N LEU A 52 -4.75 -2.91 -8.57
CA LEU A 52 -3.85 -2.83 -7.42
C LEU A 52 -2.47 -2.38 -7.88
N PHE A 53 -2.01 -1.29 -7.28
CA PHE A 53 -0.64 -0.80 -7.38
C PHE A 53 -0.01 -0.85 -5.99
N ALA A 54 1.20 -1.40 -5.88
CA ALA A 54 1.91 -1.49 -4.61
C ALA A 54 3.43 -1.57 -4.76
N GLU A 55 4.13 -1.03 -3.78
CA GLU A 55 5.57 -1.10 -3.64
C GLU A 55 5.90 -1.68 -2.25
N CYS A 56 6.33 -2.93 -2.22
CA CYS A 56 6.73 -3.64 -1.00
C CYS A 56 8.24 -3.51 -0.83
N ILE A 57 8.71 -2.82 0.21
CA ILE A 57 10.13 -2.56 0.43
C ILE A 57 10.60 -3.30 1.68
N ASP A 58 11.55 -4.22 1.50
CA ASP A 58 12.29 -4.80 2.62
C ASP A 58 13.24 -3.74 3.20
N LYS A 59 12.86 -3.16 4.33
CA LYS A 59 13.63 -2.11 5.01
C LYS A 59 14.99 -2.60 5.50
N THR A 60 15.16 -3.89 5.77
CA THR A 60 16.46 -4.45 6.20
C THR A 60 17.48 -4.42 5.07
N LYS A 61 16.99 -4.42 3.83
CA LYS A 61 17.79 -4.38 2.60
C LYS A 61 17.85 -2.98 1.98
N PHE A 62 17.17 -2.01 2.57
CA PHE A 62 17.15 -0.64 2.09
C PHE A 62 18.36 0.12 2.64
N ASN A 63 19.38 0.30 1.80
CA ASN A 63 20.58 1.03 2.20
C ASN A 63 20.47 2.53 1.86
N ASN A 64 20.06 3.33 2.85
CA ASN A 64 19.98 4.79 2.76
C ASN A 64 21.31 5.47 2.38
N SER A 65 22.47 4.84 2.59
CA SER A 65 23.76 5.43 2.18
C SER A 65 24.03 5.31 0.68
N LYS A 66 23.31 4.41 -0.02
CA LYS A 66 23.43 4.17 -1.45
C LYS A 66 22.29 4.82 -2.26
N THR A 67 21.16 5.10 -1.61
CA THR A 67 19.98 5.72 -2.24
C THR A 67 19.80 7.15 -1.74
N LYS A 68 19.76 8.13 -2.64
CA LYS A 68 19.49 9.53 -2.26
C LYS A 68 18.07 9.75 -1.72
N GLN A 69 17.16 8.81 -1.96
CA GLN A 69 15.77 8.85 -1.53
C GLN A 69 15.56 8.02 -0.26
N THR A 70 14.62 8.47 0.56
CA THR A 70 14.06 7.71 1.68
C THR A 70 13.12 6.61 1.17
N VAL A 71 12.86 5.60 2.01
CA VAL A 71 11.90 4.52 1.72
C VAL A 71 10.53 5.06 1.27
N ASN A 72 10.04 6.11 1.95
CA ASN A 72 8.73 6.70 1.63
C ASN A 72 8.74 7.43 0.28
N GLU A 73 9.82 8.14 -0.05
CA GLU A 73 9.94 8.80 -1.36
C GLU A 73 10.01 7.79 -2.49
N GLN A 74 10.81 6.72 -2.34
CA GLN A 74 10.84 5.64 -3.34
C GLN A 74 9.46 4.98 -3.47
N ALA A 75 8.81 4.65 -2.35
CA ALA A 75 7.49 4.03 -2.38
C ALA A 75 6.46 4.91 -3.10
N PHE A 76 6.45 6.19 -2.78
CA PHE A 76 5.54 7.14 -3.40
C PHE A 76 5.85 7.32 -4.89
N GLU A 77 7.10 7.52 -5.28
CA GLU A 77 7.50 7.62 -6.69
C GLU A 77 7.07 6.39 -7.49
N GLN A 78 7.34 5.18 -6.98
CA GLN A 78 6.97 3.93 -7.65
C GLN A 78 5.45 3.76 -7.81
N LEU A 79 4.66 4.21 -6.85
CA LEU A 79 3.19 4.21 -6.94
C LEU A 79 2.71 5.23 -7.98
N ILE A 80 3.18 6.47 -7.91
CA ILE A 80 2.78 7.56 -8.82
C ILE A 80 3.16 7.23 -10.26
N SER A 81 4.38 6.77 -10.52
CA SER A 81 4.82 6.43 -11.88
C SER A 81 3.98 5.29 -12.48
N ARG A 82 3.58 4.28 -11.70
CA ARG A 82 2.74 3.18 -12.20
C ARG A 82 1.32 3.62 -12.47
N PHE A 83 0.75 4.41 -11.58
CA PHE A 83 -0.59 4.93 -11.77
C PHE A 83 -0.67 5.86 -12.99
N GLU A 84 0.31 6.75 -13.16
CA GLU A 84 0.45 7.61 -14.34
C GLU A 84 0.56 6.79 -15.62
N GLN A 85 1.44 5.78 -15.65
CA GLN A 85 1.58 4.89 -16.82
C GLN A 85 0.27 4.15 -17.14
N TYR A 86 -0.43 3.66 -16.11
CA TYR A 86 -1.74 3.04 -16.27
C TYR A 86 -2.74 4.02 -16.90
N LEU A 87 -2.83 5.25 -16.39
CA LEU A 87 -3.71 6.29 -16.93
C LEU A 87 -3.39 6.62 -18.40
N GLN A 88 -2.10 6.72 -18.76
CA GLN A 88 -1.68 6.94 -20.14
C GLN A 88 -2.09 5.79 -21.07
N ILE A 89 -1.92 4.54 -20.61
CA ILE A 89 -2.30 3.34 -21.36
C ILE A 89 -3.81 3.32 -21.60
N ILE A 90 -4.62 3.50 -20.56
CA ILE A 90 -6.08 3.46 -20.70
C ILE A 90 -6.63 4.67 -21.46
N SER A 91 -5.97 5.84 -21.35
CA SER A 91 -6.35 7.02 -22.13
C SER A 91 -6.16 6.77 -23.61
N LYS A 92 -5.01 6.21 -23.99
CA LYS A 92 -4.72 5.83 -25.37
C LYS A 92 -5.68 4.74 -25.87
N ALA A 93 -5.96 3.72 -25.05
CA ALA A 93 -6.86 2.63 -25.43
C ALA A 93 -8.30 3.09 -25.67
N LYS A 94 -8.74 4.16 -24.99
CA LYS A 94 -10.07 4.75 -25.15
C LYS A 94 -10.12 5.93 -26.13
N ASP A 95 -8.99 6.29 -26.72
CA ASP A 95 -8.82 7.50 -27.53
C ASP A 95 -9.37 8.77 -26.84
N GLN A 96 -9.24 8.82 -25.50
CA GLN A 96 -9.74 9.91 -24.68
C GLN A 96 -8.78 10.14 -23.52
N LYS A 97 -8.42 11.40 -23.27
CA LYS A 97 -7.59 11.74 -22.11
C LYS A 97 -8.36 11.51 -20.81
N LEU A 98 -7.89 10.57 -20.00
CA LEU A 98 -8.41 10.28 -18.67
C LEU A 98 -7.52 10.89 -17.60
N TYR A 99 -8.15 11.43 -16.56
CA TYR A 99 -7.47 12.01 -15.41
C TYR A 99 -7.67 11.15 -14.17
N GLY A 100 -6.64 11.12 -13.31
CA GLY A 100 -6.65 10.40 -12.04
C GLY A 100 -6.48 11.34 -10.87
N LEU A 101 -7.14 11.01 -9.76
CA LEU A 101 -7.04 11.71 -8.49
C LEU A 101 -6.38 10.80 -7.45
N LEU A 102 -5.56 11.39 -6.59
CA LEU A 102 -4.94 10.70 -5.48
C LEU A 102 -5.69 11.03 -4.19
N VAL A 103 -6.12 9.99 -3.46
CA VAL A 103 -6.74 10.11 -2.15
C VAL A 103 -5.92 9.30 -1.15
N HIS A 104 -5.51 9.93 -0.07
CA HIS A 104 -4.62 9.37 0.94
C HIS A 104 -5.26 9.46 2.33
N ASP A 105 -4.92 8.51 3.19
CA ASP A 105 -5.17 8.65 4.63
C ASP A 105 -4.46 9.90 5.17
N ASN A 106 -5.17 10.65 6.02
CA ASN A 106 -4.63 11.86 6.60
C ASN A 106 -3.65 11.50 7.72
N ASN A 107 -2.36 11.73 7.44
CA ASN A 107 -1.33 11.77 8.46
C ASN A 107 -0.66 13.14 8.41
N GLU A 108 -0.94 14.00 9.39
CA GLU A 108 -0.45 15.39 9.43
C GLU A 108 1.07 15.51 9.31
N THR A 109 1.82 14.50 9.78
CA THR A 109 3.28 14.49 9.73
C THR A 109 3.80 14.23 8.30
N VAL A 110 3.03 13.50 7.49
CA VAL A 110 3.47 13.01 6.17
C VAL A 110 2.80 13.78 5.03
N SER A 111 1.59 14.33 5.24
CA SER A 111 0.78 14.98 4.21
C SER A 111 1.51 16.13 3.52
N LYS A 112 2.11 17.06 4.28
CA LYS A 112 2.89 18.19 3.73
C LYS A 112 4.05 17.72 2.84
N LYS A 113 4.75 16.67 3.26
CA LYS A 113 5.87 16.10 2.50
C LYS A 113 5.40 15.45 1.19
N LEU A 114 4.30 14.70 1.22
CA LEU A 114 3.70 14.10 0.02
C LEU A 114 3.20 15.16 -0.95
N THR A 115 2.52 16.20 -0.45
CA THR A 115 2.09 17.35 -1.27
C THR A 115 3.27 18.02 -1.95
N GLN A 116 4.36 18.30 -1.22
CA GLN A 116 5.56 18.91 -1.78
C GLN A 116 6.21 18.00 -2.84
N THR A 117 6.32 16.70 -2.55
CA THR A 117 6.88 15.72 -3.49
C THR A 117 6.04 15.65 -4.77
N MET A 118 4.71 15.65 -4.67
CA MET A 118 3.82 15.65 -5.83
C MET A 118 3.94 16.94 -6.65
N LYS A 119 4.10 18.11 -6.00
CA LYS A 119 4.37 19.38 -6.71
C LYS A 119 5.68 19.31 -7.50
N GLU A 120 6.70 18.64 -6.98
CA GLU A 120 7.95 18.42 -7.70
C GLU A 120 7.76 17.47 -8.89
N PHE A 121 7.00 16.40 -8.72
CA PHE A 121 6.64 15.49 -9.81
C PHE A 121 5.84 16.16 -10.92
N HIS A 122 4.92 17.07 -10.59
CA HIS A 122 4.21 17.88 -11.59
C HIS A 122 5.15 18.81 -12.37
N LYS A 123 6.16 19.38 -11.70
CA LYS A 123 7.11 20.31 -12.34
C LYS A 123 8.16 19.63 -13.21
N LYS A 124 8.66 18.47 -12.79
CA LYS A 124 9.86 17.83 -13.37
C LYS A 124 9.63 16.40 -13.85
N GLY A 125 8.45 15.83 -13.60
CA GLY A 125 8.23 14.40 -13.71
C GLY A 125 8.85 13.61 -12.55
N THR A 126 8.69 12.30 -12.63
CA THR A 126 9.44 11.31 -11.87
C THR A 126 10.68 10.89 -12.68
N ILE A 127 11.58 10.09 -12.09
CA ILE A 127 12.69 9.47 -12.85
C ILE A 127 12.18 8.65 -14.05
N TRP A 128 10.93 8.17 -14.00
CA TRP A 128 10.37 7.20 -14.94
C TRP A 128 9.40 7.78 -15.97
N THR A 129 8.72 8.88 -15.64
CA THR A 129 7.67 9.47 -16.49
C THR A 129 7.34 10.90 -16.08
N ASN A 130 6.91 11.70 -17.04
CA ASN A 130 6.20 12.96 -16.80
C ASN A 130 4.80 12.67 -16.24
N ILE A 131 4.30 13.57 -15.39
CA ILE A 131 2.96 13.46 -14.80
C ILE A 131 2.00 14.36 -15.58
N ASN A 132 1.16 13.75 -16.42
CA ASN A 132 0.26 14.46 -17.33
C ASN A 132 -1.22 14.09 -17.14
N ASN A 133 -1.47 12.97 -16.47
CA ASN A 133 -2.80 12.40 -16.29
C ASN A 133 -3.25 12.42 -14.82
N ILE A 134 -2.35 12.39 -13.85
CA ILE A 134 -2.72 12.66 -12.46
C ILE A 134 -2.97 14.16 -12.30
N ILE A 135 -4.09 14.54 -11.69
CA ILE A 135 -4.42 15.94 -11.42
C ILE A 135 -4.18 16.27 -9.96
N GLU A 136 -3.79 17.52 -9.73
CA GLU A 136 -3.58 18.11 -8.41
C GLU A 136 -2.60 17.34 -7.51
N THR A 137 -2.44 17.79 -6.28
CA THR A 137 -1.75 17.10 -5.20
C THR A 137 -2.71 16.14 -4.48
N PRO A 138 -2.20 15.19 -3.65
CA PRO A 138 -3.06 14.24 -2.96
C PRO A 138 -4.09 14.91 -2.04
N LEU A 139 -5.33 14.42 -2.09
CA LEU A 139 -6.38 14.77 -1.13
C LEU A 139 -6.25 13.87 0.11
N PHE A 140 -6.34 14.46 1.29
CA PHE A 140 -6.21 13.73 2.55
C PHE A 140 -7.58 13.59 3.22
N VAL A 141 -7.92 12.37 3.62
CA VAL A 141 -9.22 12.02 4.23
C VAL A 141 -9.02 11.23 5.52
N ASP A 142 -10.03 11.26 6.39
CA ASP A 142 -10.05 10.41 7.59
C ASP A 142 -10.36 8.96 7.19
N SER A 143 -9.45 8.04 7.51
CA SER A 143 -9.59 6.60 7.25
C SER A 143 -10.71 5.94 8.06
N GLU A 144 -11.08 6.45 9.25
CA GLU A 144 -12.23 5.92 9.99
C GLU A 144 -13.55 6.18 9.26
N LEU A 145 -13.59 7.25 8.46
CA LEU A 145 -14.79 7.69 7.73
C LEU A 145 -14.80 7.25 6.26
N THR A 146 -13.70 6.67 5.76
CA THR A 146 -13.54 6.38 4.33
C THR A 146 -13.25 4.90 4.06
N GLY A 147 -14.30 4.16 3.67
CA GLY A 147 -14.18 2.73 3.33
C GLY A 147 -13.16 2.41 2.23
N MET A 148 -12.98 3.30 1.25
CA MET A 148 -11.96 3.11 0.20
C MET A 148 -10.53 3.05 0.74
N ILE A 149 -10.20 3.85 1.75
CA ILE A 149 -8.89 3.82 2.39
C ILE A 149 -8.72 2.52 3.17
N GLN A 150 -9.75 2.07 3.89
CA GLN A 150 -9.73 0.80 4.61
C GLN A 150 -9.53 -0.41 3.66
N LEU A 151 -10.12 -0.37 2.46
CA LEU A 151 -9.90 -1.39 1.43
C LEU A 151 -8.44 -1.40 0.94
N ALA A 152 -7.82 -0.22 0.80
CA ALA A 152 -6.39 -0.12 0.49
C ALA A 152 -5.52 -0.69 1.62
N ASP A 153 -5.89 -0.44 2.88
CA ASP A 153 -5.20 -1.02 4.05
C ASP A 153 -5.27 -2.54 4.07
N VAL A 154 -6.41 -3.15 3.71
CA VAL A 154 -6.52 -4.62 3.58
C VAL A 154 -5.56 -5.15 2.51
N CYS A 155 -5.42 -4.45 1.38
CA CYS A 155 -4.46 -4.82 0.34
C CYS A 155 -3.01 -4.70 0.86
N GLY A 156 -2.67 -3.60 1.52
CA GLY A 156 -1.37 -3.39 2.13
C GLY A 156 -1.03 -4.44 3.18
N TYR A 157 -2.00 -4.78 4.04
CA TYR A 157 -1.89 -5.84 5.04
C TYR A 157 -1.61 -7.20 4.39
N ALA A 158 -2.40 -7.58 3.39
CA ALA A 158 -2.23 -8.86 2.70
C ALA A 158 -0.86 -8.97 2.01
N LEU A 159 -0.41 -7.93 1.30
CA LEU A 159 0.91 -7.89 0.68
C LEU A 159 2.04 -7.96 1.72
N ARG A 160 1.90 -7.26 2.85
CA ARG A 160 2.88 -7.30 3.93
C ARG A 160 2.99 -8.69 4.53
N ARG A 161 1.86 -9.35 4.86
CA ARG A 161 1.86 -10.73 5.39
C ARG A 161 2.53 -11.71 4.44
N PHE A 162 2.29 -11.56 3.13
CA PHE A 162 2.95 -12.34 2.11
C PHE A 162 4.46 -12.07 2.04
N CYS A 163 4.88 -10.81 1.97
CA CYS A 163 6.30 -10.48 1.83
C CYS A 163 7.12 -10.84 3.07
N GLU A 164 6.55 -10.69 4.28
CA GLU A 164 7.23 -11.00 5.55
C GLU A 164 7.20 -12.50 5.90
N ASN A 165 6.07 -13.19 5.66
CA ASN A 165 5.82 -14.53 6.21
C ASN A 165 5.45 -15.58 5.14
N GLY A 166 5.36 -15.21 3.87
CA GLY A 166 4.91 -16.11 2.80
C GLY A 166 3.43 -16.49 2.86
N GLU A 167 2.62 -15.77 3.66
CA GLU A 167 1.20 -16.08 3.83
C GLU A 167 0.40 -15.81 2.55
N LYS A 168 -0.23 -16.87 2.02
CA LYS A 168 -0.96 -16.81 0.74
C LYS A 168 -2.46 -16.54 0.86
N THR A 169 -3.06 -16.78 2.03
CA THR A 169 -4.53 -16.77 2.22
C THR A 169 -5.21 -15.50 1.71
N LEU A 170 -4.68 -14.31 2.02
CA LEU A 170 -5.23 -13.04 1.52
C LEU A 170 -4.58 -12.63 0.19
N TYR A 171 -3.29 -12.93 0.04
CA TYR A 171 -2.49 -12.60 -1.12
C TYR A 171 -3.09 -13.15 -2.42
N ASP A 172 -3.47 -14.43 -2.44
CA ASP A 172 -4.01 -15.10 -3.62
C ASP A 172 -5.31 -14.46 -4.11
N HIS A 173 -6.05 -13.76 -3.24
CA HIS A 173 -7.21 -12.97 -3.61
C HIS A 173 -6.80 -11.62 -4.22
N ILE A 174 -6.03 -10.81 -3.48
CA ILE A 174 -5.74 -9.43 -3.88
C ILE A 174 -4.81 -9.33 -5.10
N ILE A 175 -3.89 -10.28 -5.28
CA ILE A 175 -2.91 -10.24 -6.39
C ILE A 175 -3.59 -10.40 -7.76
N LYS A 176 -4.81 -10.95 -7.79
CA LYS A 176 -5.64 -11.02 -9.01
C LYS A 176 -6.01 -9.65 -9.54
N ARG A 177 -5.93 -8.59 -8.73
CA ARG A 177 -6.19 -7.19 -9.13
C ARG A 177 -4.91 -6.42 -9.44
N ALA A 178 -3.72 -6.98 -9.20
CA ALA A 178 -2.48 -6.34 -9.61
C ALA A 178 -2.52 -5.99 -11.10
N ASP A 179 -2.12 -4.77 -11.44
CA ASP A 179 -2.06 -4.39 -12.84
C ASP A 179 -1.09 -5.29 -13.61
N ARG A 180 -1.48 -5.66 -14.85
CA ARG A 180 -0.79 -6.68 -15.64
C ARG A 180 -0.56 -6.19 -17.06
N LYS A 181 0.63 -6.52 -17.58
CA LYS A 181 0.96 -6.40 -18.99
C LYS A 181 1.16 -7.80 -19.56
N LYS A 182 0.23 -8.25 -20.40
CA LYS A 182 0.10 -9.66 -20.80
C LYS A 182 -0.06 -10.53 -19.53
N ASN A 183 0.86 -11.46 -19.27
CA ASN A 183 0.82 -12.33 -18.10
C ASN A 183 1.73 -11.88 -16.95
N ARG A 184 2.46 -10.76 -17.10
CA ARG A 184 3.39 -10.26 -16.08
C ARG A 184 2.75 -9.23 -15.16
N ILE A 185 3.11 -9.30 -13.88
CA ILE A 185 2.66 -8.39 -12.83
C ILE A 185 3.50 -7.10 -12.93
N VAL A 186 2.85 -5.99 -13.24
CA VAL A 186 3.50 -4.66 -13.31
C VAL A 186 3.03 -3.72 -12.20
N GLY A 187 1.81 -3.94 -11.68
CA GLY A 187 1.22 -3.12 -10.64
C GLY A 187 1.87 -3.28 -9.27
N VAL A 188 2.37 -4.47 -8.94
CA VAL A 188 2.98 -4.77 -7.63
C VAL A 188 4.47 -5.05 -7.80
N ARG A 189 5.30 -4.42 -6.98
CA ARG A 189 6.74 -4.65 -6.96
C ARG A 189 7.20 -4.98 -5.54
N HIS A 190 8.11 -5.94 -5.44
CA HIS A 190 8.84 -6.27 -4.22
C HIS A 190 10.31 -5.86 -4.37
N PHE A 191 10.73 -4.85 -3.62
CA PHE A 191 12.10 -4.37 -3.57
C PHE A 191 12.90 -5.16 -2.54
N THR A 192 13.93 -5.87 -3.03
CA THR A 192 14.80 -6.73 -2.21
C THR A 192 16.30 -6.44 -2.42
N ASP A 193 16.63 -5.22 -2.88
CA ASP A 193 17.97 -4.82 -3.33
C ASP A 193 18.58 -5.89 -4.29
N LYS A 194 19.90 -6.14 -4.24
CA LYS A 194 20.60 -7.14 -5.09
C LYS A 194 20.32 -8.60 -4.72
N THR A 195 19.46 -8.88 -3.74
CA THR A 195 19.14 -10.26 -3.37
C THR A 195 18.22 -10.88 -4.41
N ILE A 196 18.56 -12.07 -4.89
CA ILE A 196 17.64 -12.85 -5.73
C ILE A 196 16.46 -13.27 -4.84
N CYS A 197 15.28 -12.74 -5.15
CA CYS A 197 14.04 -13.08 -4.49
C CYS A 197 13.17 -13.90 -5.45
N THR A 198 12.71 -15.06 -5.01
CA THR A 198 11.93 -16.02 -5.80
C THR A 198 10.44 -16.02 -5.45
N CYS A 199 9.98 -15.03 -4.68
CA CYS A 199 8.56 -14.92 -4.32
C CYS A 199 7.69 -14.71 -5.57
N ASP A 200 6.40 -15.02 -5.46
CA ASP A 200 5.45 -14.95 -6.58
C ASP A 200 5.44 -13.58 -7.29
N ILE A 201 5.59 -12.47 -6.55
CA ILE A 201 5.70 -11.12 -7.13
C ILE A 201 6.96 -10.98 -8.00
N CYS A 202 8.12 -11.42 -7.50
CA CYS A 202 9.41 -11.26 -8.19
C CYS A 202 9.54 -12.20 -9.39
N SER A 203 9.01 -13.41 -9.27
CA SER A 203 9.06 -14.45 -10.31
C SER A 203 8.12 -14.15 -11.49
N ASN A 204 7.05 -13.37 -11.28
CA ASN A 204 6.06 -13.02 -12.31
C ASN A 204 6.24 -11.60 -12.89
N ARG A 205 7.39 -10.95 -12.68
CA ARG A 205 7.66 -9.56 -13.11
C ARG A 205 8.03 -9.40 -14.59
#